data_AF-A0A4R5J8F0-F1
#
_entry.id   AF-A0A4R5J8F0-F1
#
_cell.length_a   1.000
_cell.length_b   1.000
_cell.length_c   1.000
_cell.angle_alpha   90.00
_cell.angle_beta   90.00
_cell.angle_gamma   90.00
#
_symmetry.space_group_name_H-M   'P 1'
#
loop_
_entity.id
_entity.type
_entity.pdbx_description
1 polymer ?
#
loop_
_entity_poly.entity_id
_entity_poly.type
_entity_poly.pdbx_seq_one_letter_code
_entity_poly.pdbx_strand_id
1 'polypeptide(L)'
;MQRVNEAYNKNNLLQLLELQLELEHIDQHSINGISEDRLKHYNKILKEQVRELDQEIQHVETAFRHSYGIDPFESLSPNTVLRNLAAEMTNLRHNIRALQDDLIAFKDIKKLKLGLKSFKLEPRVPDFDLIPF
;
A
#
# COMPACT_ATOMS: atom_id res chain seq x y z
N MET A 1 26.01 7.95 26.64
CA MET A 1 26.75 7.70 25.37
C MET A 1 26.10 6.63 24.48
N GLN A 2 25.64 5.48 24.98
CA GLN A 2 25.06 4.41 24.14
C GLN A 2 23.65 4.75 23.57
N ARG A 3 22.79 5.40 24.36
CA ARG A 3 21.44 5.85 23.93
C ARG A 3 21.44 6.92 22.82
N VAL A 4 22.42 7.82 22.83
CA VAL A 4 22.56 8.88 21.81
C VAL A 4 22.86 8.26 20.45
N ASN A 5 23.78 7.29 20.40
CA ASN A 5 24.13 6.60 19.15
C ASN A 5 22.98 5.72 18.63
N GLU A 6 22.13 5.15 19.49
CA GLU A 6 20.93 4.43 19.07
C GLU A 6 19.83 5.36 18.52
N ALA A 7 19.65 6.54 19.10
CA ALA A 7 18.68 7.52 18.61
C ALA A 7 19.12 8.12 17.26
N TYR A 8 20.41 8.38 17.08
CA TYR A 8 21.00 8.72 15.78
C TYR A 8 20.84 7.59 14.75
N ASN A 9 21.13 6.34 15.12
CA ASN A 9 21.00 5.19 14.21
C ASN A 9 19.55 4.85 13.84
N LYS A 10 18.57 5.25 14.66
CA LYS A 10 17.14 5.06 14.40
C LYS A 10 16.46 6.29 13.81
N ASN A 11 17.21 7.36 13.49
CA ASN A 11 16.68 8.67 13.07
C ASN A 11 15.55 9.19 13.98
N ASN A 12 15.58 8.84 15.26
CA ASN A 12 14.49 9.13 16.20
C ASN A 12 14.73 10.48 16.88
N LEU A 13 14.33 11.55 16.19
CA LEU A 13 14.54 12.92 16.64
C LEU A 13 13.84 13.25 17.96
N LEU A 14 12.71 12.59 18.27
CA LEU A 14 12.00 12.76 19.54
C LEU A 14 12.86 12.32 20.73
N GLN A 15 13.56 11.20 20.58
CA GLN A 15 14.43 10.66 21.61
C GLN A 15 15.71 11.50 21.77
N LEU A 16 16.20 12.10 20.69
CA LEU A 16 17.30 13.09 20.73
C LEU A 16 16.86 14.39 21.44
N LEU A 17 15.63 14.83 21.22
CA LEU A 17 15.02 16.00 21.88
C LEU A 17 14.79 15.76 23.38
N GLU A 18 14.28 14.59 23.78
CA GLU A 18 14.17 14.21 25.20
C GLU A 18 15.55 14.16 25.89
N LEU A 19 16.55 13.57 25.21
CA LEU A 19 17.93 13.53 25.72
C LEU A 19 18.53 14.94 25.86
N GLN A 20 18.21 15.89 24.98
CA GLN A 20 18.63 17.28 25.13
C GLN A 20 17.94 17.97 26.32
N LEU A 21 16.67 17.65 26.59
CA LEU A 21 15.94 18.18 27.75
C LEU A 21 16.46 17.60 29.08
N GLU A 22 16.82 16.31 29.12
CA GLU A 22 17.47 15.68 30.29
C GLU A 22 18.85 16.29 30.58
N LEU A 23 19.62 16.63 29.54
CA LEU A 23 20.94 17.25 29.67
C LEU A 23 20.88 18.73 30.09
N GLU A 24 19.78 19.44 29.81
CA GLU A 24 19.63 20.86 30.16
C GLU A 24 19.19 21.12 31.62
N HIS A 25 18.97 20.10 32.47
CA HIS A 25 18.61 20.26 33.90
C HIS A 25 17.51 21.33 34.13
N ILE A 26 16.34 21.12 33.49
CA ILE A 26 15.22 22.08 33.52
C ILE A 26 14.56 22.10 34.90
N ASP A 27 14.87 23.14 35.67
CA ASP A 27 14.14 23.55 36.87
C ASP A 27 12.72 23.99 36.45
N GLN A 28 11.71 23.60 37.23
CA GLN A 28 10.28 23.73 36.90
C GLN A 28 9.82 25.18 36.63
N HIS A 29 10.65 26.17 37.01
CA HIS A 29 10.46 27.60 36.73
C HIS A 29 10.79 28.02 35.29
N SER A 30 11.51 27.21 34.52
CA SER A 30 11.89 27.52 33.12
C SER A 30 10.84 27.12 32.07
N ILE A 31 9.78 26.41 32.46
CA ILE A 31 8.61 26.14 31.60
C ILE A 31 7.85 27.43 31.27
N ASN A 32 7.78 28.38 32.22
CA ASN A 32 7.21 29.72 31.99
C ASN A 32 8.14 30.65 31.20
N GLY A 33 9.34 30.19 30.84
CA GLY A 33 10.38 30.93 30.15
C GLY A 33 10.81 30.31 28.83
N ILE A 34 9.99 29.43 28.21
CA ILE A 34 10.21 29.09 26.80
C ILE A 34 10.02 30.38 26.01
N SER A 35 11.12 30.96 25.52
CA SER A 35 11.06 32.18 24.73
C SER A 35 10.21 31.94 23.48
N GLU A 36 9.47 32.97 23.06
CA GLU A 36 8.66 32.92 21.84
C GLU A 36 9.49 32.49 20.63
N ASP A 37 10.79 32.81 20.62
CA ASP A 37 11.76 32.40 19.62
C ASP A 37 12.00 30.88 19.61
N ARG A 38 12.07 30.22 20.77
CA ARG A 38 12.17 28.74 20.86
C ARG A 38 10.89 28.08 20.33
N LEU A 39 9.71 28.61 20.69
CA LEU A 39 8.43 28.10 20.16
C LEU A 39 8.33 28.25 18.64
N LYS A 40 8.76 29.39 18.08
CA LYS A 40 8.82 29.61 16.63
C LYS A 40 9.77 28.63 15.95
N HIS A 41 10.93 28.37 16.58
CA HIS A 41 11.90 27.41 16.08
C HIS A 41 11.33 25.98 16.04
N TYR A 42 10.68 25.52 17.11
CA TYR A 42 10.05 24.20 17.14
C TYR A 42 8.91 24.06 16.13
N ASN A 43 8.05 25.07 16.02
CA ASN A 43 7.00 25.06 15.01
C ASN A 43 7.56 24.97 13.58
N LYS A 44 8.71 25.60 13.33
CA LYS A 44 9.38 25.49 12.02
C LYS A 44 9.87 24.06 11.77
N ILE A 45 10.55 23.45 12.74
CA ILE A 45 11.04 22.06 12.62
C ILE A 45 9.87 21.10 12.41
N LEU A 46 8.82 21.18 13.22
CA LEU A 46 7.66 20.29 13.11
C LEU A 46 6.97 20.40 11.75
N LYS A 47 6.86 21.61 11.19
CA LYS A 47 6.31 21.81 9.84
C LYS A 47 7.19 21.19 8.76
N GLU A 48 8.50 21.28 8.91
CA GLU A 48 9.45 20.67 7.99
C GLU A 48 9.35 19.14 8.05
N GLN A 49 9.24 18.56 9.25
CA GLN A 49 9.04 17.12 9.43
C GLN A 49 7.72 16.61 8.87
N VAL A 50 6.63 17.35 9.06
CA VAL A 50 5.33 16.98 8.44
C VAL A 50 5.47 16.96 6.92
N ARG A 51 6.13 17.95 6.33
CA ARG A 51 6.37 17.99 4.89
C ARG A 51 7.23 16.82 4.41
N GLU A 52 8.26 16.44 5.17
CA GLU A 52 9.10 15.27 4.86
C GLU A 52 8.29 13.96 4.90
N LEU A 53 7.46 13.79 5.94
CA LEU A 53 6.58 12.62 6.05
C LEU A 53 5.56 12.55 4.90
N ASP A 54 4.98 13.69 4.51
CA ASP A 54 4.07 13.75 3.36
C ASP A 54 4.77 13.32 2.06
N GLN A 55 6.03 13.72 1.86
CA GLN A 55 6.83 13.31 0.71
C GLN A 55 7.17 11.81 0.74
N GLU A 56 7.51 11.28 1.91
CA GLU A 56 7.80 9.85 2.07
C GLU A 56 6.54 8.99 1.80
N ILE A 57 5.38 9.41 2.32
CA ILE A 57 4.09 8.77 2.03
C ILE A 57 3.82 8.77 0.53
N GLN A 58 3.94 9.92 -0.13
CA GLN A 58 3.73 10.01 -1.58
C GLN A 58 4.68 9.11 -2.37
N HIS A 59 5.94 9.02 -1.97
CA HIS A 59 6.93 8.17 -2.62
C HIS A 59 6.55 6.69 -2.52
N VAL A 60 6.24 6.21 -1.32
CA VAL A 60 5.83 4.82 -1.07
C VAL A 60 4.52 4.50 -1.80
N GLU A 61 3.54 5.40 -1.73
CA GLU A 61 2.25 5.24 -2.38
C GLU A 61 2.38 5.15 -3.91
N THR A 62 3.17 6.04 -4.52
CA THR A 62 3.41 6.04 -5.97
C THR A 62 4.10 4.76 -6.42
N ALA A 63 5.12 4.32 -5.69
CA ALA A 63 5.82 3.08 -5.98
C ALA A 63 4.88 1.88 -5.88
N PHE A 64 4.03 1.84 -4.85
CA PHE A 64 3.03 0.79 -4.65
C PHE A 64 2.00 0.77 -5.79
N ARG A 65 1.44 1.93 -6.16
CA ARG A 65 0.49 2.03 -7.27
C ARG A 65 1.09 1.51 -8.57
N HIS A 66 2.33 1.89 -8.86
CA HIS A 66 3.04 1.43 -10.04
C HIS A 66 3.26 -0.09 -10.03
N SER A 67 3.68 -0.67 -8.90
CA SER A 67 3.96 -2.12 -8.83
C SER A 67 2.71 -2.99 -8.97
N TYR A 68 1.54 -2.48 -8.58
CA TYR A 68 0.27 -3.22 -8.60
C TYR A 68 -0.71 -2.75 -9.67
N GLY A 69 -0.33 -1.79 -10.52
CA GLY A 69 -1.19 -1.28 -11.60
C GLY A 69 -2.45 -0.56 -11.11
N ILE A 70 -2.39 0.07 -9.94
CA ILE A 70 -3.54 0.76 -9.33
C ILE A 70 -3.70 2.14 -9.97
N ASP A 71 -4.94 2.51 -10.30
CA ASP A 71 -5.25 3.80 -10.92
C ASP A 71 -4.80 4.96 -10.03
N PRO A 72 -4.12 6.01 -10.54
CA PRO A 72 -3.61 7.14 -9.75
C PRO A 72 -4.68 7.93 -8.98
N PHE A 73 -5.95 7.88 -9.41
CA PHE A 73 -7.05 8.63 -8.82
C PHE A 73 -7.86 7.79 -7.82
N GLU A 74 -7.59 6.49 -7.71
CA GLU A 74 -8.23 5.64 -6.70
C GLU A 74 -7.72 6.00 -5.30
N SER A 75 -8.60 6.01 -4.28
CA SER A 75 -8.17 6.27 -2.90
C SER A 75 -7.43 5.06 -2.33
N LEU A 76 -6.14 5.23 -2.02
CA LEU A 76 -5.33 4.19 -1.40
C LEU A 76 -5.32 4.37 0.12
N SER A 77 -5.74 3.34 0.85
CA SER A 77 -5.48 3.26 2.29
C SER A 77 -4.94 1.86 2.63
N PRO A 78 -4.06 1.72 3.64
CA PRO A 78 -3.54 0.41 4.03
C PRO A 78 -4.66 -0.60 4.31
N ASN A 79 -5.75 -0.17 4.95
CA ASN A 79 -6.90 -1.02 5.24
C ASN A 79 -7.62 -1.46 3.96
N THR A 80 -7.78 -0.56 2.98
CA THR A 80 -8.40 -0.90 1.69
C THR A 80 -7.53 -1.89 0.92
N VAL A 81 -6.22 -1.68 0.90
CA VAL A 81 -5.25 -2.57 0.23
C VAL A 81 -5.29 -3.97 0.83
N LEU A 82 -5.20 -4.10 2.16
CA LEU A 82 -5.23 -5.41 2.83
C LEU A 82 -6.56 -6.14 2.59
N ARG A 83 -7.67 -5.41 2.61
CA ARG A 83 -8.99 -5.98 2.30
C ARG A 83 -9.08 -6.48 0.86
N ASN A 84 -8.62 -5.68 -0.10
CA ASN A 84 -8.63 -6.06 -1.51
C ASN A 84 -7.73 -7.29 -1.76
N LEU A 85 -6.54 -7.32 -1.16
CA LEU A 85 -5.62 -8.46 -1.24
C LEU A 85 -6.25 -9.75 -0.66
N ALA A 86 -6.95 -9.65 0.46
CA ALA A 86 -7.64 -10.80 1.05
C ALA A 86 -8.77 -11.32 0.14
N ALA A 87 -9.50 -10.42 -0.52
CA ALA A 87 -10.54 -10.78 -1.49
C ALA A 87 -9.93 -11.45 -2.73
N GLU A 88 -8.85 -10.90 -3.28
CA GLU A 88 -8.12 -11.48 -4.41
C GLU A 88 -7.57 -12.87 -4.09
N MET A 89 -6.95 -13.06 -2.92
CA MET A 89 -6.45 -14.36 -2.50
C MET A 89 -7.58 -15.38 -2.38
N THR A 90 -8.76 -14.96 -1.91
CA THR A 90 -9.93 -15.83 -1.81
C THR A 90 -10.47 -16.23 -3.18
N ASN A 91 -10.52 -15.28 -4.12
CA ASN A 91 -10.91 -15.53 -5.51
C ASN A 91 -9.92 -16.46 -6.21
N LEU A 92 -8.62 -16.23 -6.04
CA LEU A 92 -7.59 -17.06 -6.66
C LEU A 92 -7.64 -18.51 -6.14
N ARG A 93 -7.90 -18.70 -4.84
CA ARG A 93 -8.12 -20.04 -4.26
C ARG A 93 -9.35 -20.73 -4.85
N HIS A 94 -10.43 -20.00 -5.08
CA HIS A 94 -11.61 -20.56 -5.76
C HIS A 94 -11.30 -20.96 -7.19
N ASN A 95 -10.61 -20.10 -7.95
CA ASN A 95 -10.21 -20.38 -9.33
C ASN A 95 -9.30 -21.62 -9.42
N ILE A 96 -8.34 -21.75 -8.50
CA ILE A 96 -7.48 -22.94 -8.43
C ILE A 96 -8.31 -24.21 -8.21
N ARG A 97 -9.28 -24.18 -7.29
CA ARG A 97 -10.16 -25.34 -7.05
C ARG A 97 -11.00 -25.67 -8.28
N ALA A 98 -11.62 -24.66 -8.89
CA ALA A 98 -12.41 -24.86 -10.11
C ALA A 98 -11.57 -25.49 -11.23
N LEU A 99 -10.33 -24.99 -11.45
CA LEU A 99 -9.41 -25.56 -12.43
C LEU A 99 -8.97 -27.00 -12.08
N GLN A 100 -8.80 -27.31 -10.79
CA GLN A 100 -8.50 -28.67 -10.34
C GLN A 100 -9.67 -29.62 -10.63
N ASP A 101 -10.90 -29.18 -10.38
CA ASP A 101 -12.11 -29.94 -10.67
C ASP A 101 -12.28 -30.16 -12.19
N ASP A 102 -12.06 -29.12 -12.99
CA ASP A 102 -12.07 -29.19 -14.46
C ASP A 102 -11.02 -30.20 -14.97
N LEU A 103 -9.80 -30.17 -14.42
CA LEU A 103 -8.75 -31.12 -14.78
C LEU A 103 -9.14 -32.56 -14.44
N ILE A 104 -9.84 -32.80 -13.33
CA ILE A 104 -10.36 -34.14 -12.98
C ILE A 104 -11.45 -34.55 -13.97
N ALA A 105 -12.36 -33.63 -14.32
CA ALA A 105 -13.42 -33.89 -15.29
C ALA A 105 -12.86 -34.21 -16.68
N PHE A 106 -11.78 -33.54 -17.09
CA PHE A 106 -11.13 -33.71 -18.40
C PHE A 106 -10.20 -34.91 -18.50
N LYS A 107 -9.80 -35.54 -17.37
CA LYS A 107 -9.07 -36.83 -17.40
C LYS A 107 -9.92 -37.98 -17.95
N ASP A 108 -11.25 -37.84 -17.96
CA ASP A 108 -12.16 -38.78 -18.63
C ASP A 108 -12.52 -38.26 -20.03
N ILE A 109 -11.88 -38.82 -21.05
CA ILE A 109 -12.11 -38.51 -22.47
C ILE A 109 -13.60 -38.60 -22.86
N LYS A 110 -14.40 -39.47 -22.23
CA LYS A 110 -15.84 -39.56 -22.50
C LYS A 110 -16.59 -38.36 -21.93
N LYS A 111 -16.22 -37.88 -20.73
CA LYS A 111 -16.78 -36.66 -20.13
C LYS A 111 -16.34 -35.40 -20.86
N LEU A 112 -15.07 -35.32 -21.30
CA LEU A 112 -14.58 -34.25 -22.15
C LEU A 112 -15.38 -34.14 -23.47
N LYS A 113 -15.61 -35.27 -24.14
CA LYS A 113 -16.41 -35.33 -25.38
C LYS A 113 -17.88 -34.94 -25.16
N LEU A 114 -18.43 -35.23 -23.98
CA LEU A 114 -19.78 -34.82 -23.58
C LEU A 114 -19.85 -33.31 -23.29
N GLY A 115 -18.87 -32.75 -22.58
CA GLY A 115 -18.79 -31.31 -22.29
C GLY A 115 -18.57 -30.45 -23.54
N LEU A 116 -17.71 -30.91 -24.46
CA LEU A 116 -17.50 -30.25 -25.76
C LEU A 116 -18.76 -30.29 -26.64
N LYS A 117 -19.62 -31.31 -26.50
CA LYS A 117 -20.90 -31.38 -27.21
C LYS A 117 -21.96 -30.42 -26.66
N SER A 118 -21.88 -30.05 -25.38
CA SER A 118 -22.78 -29.07 -24.77
C SER A 118 -22.37 -27.61 -25.03
N PHE A 119 -21.11 -27.35 -25.38
CA PHE A 119 -20.69 -26.04 -25.87
C PHE A 119 -21.20 -25.86 -27.32
N LYS A 120 -22.33 -25.15 -27.47
CA LYS A 120 -22.75 -24.67 -28.79
C LYS A 120 -21.82 -23.51 -29.19
N LEU A 121 -20.98 -23.75 -30.18
CA LEU A 121 -20.31 -22.68 -30.92
C LEU A 121 -21.41 -21.86 -31.60
N GLU A 122 -21.61 -20.62 -31.16
CA GLU A 122 -22.41 -19.70 -31.97
C GLU A 122 -21.73 -19.52 -33.32
N PRO A 123 -22.46 -19.60 -34.45
CA PRO A 123 -21.88 -19.36 -35.75
C PRO A 123 -21.37 -17.92 -35.80
N ARG A 124 -20.05 -17.77 -35.98
CA ARG A 124 -19.39 -16.49 -36.23
C ARG A 124 -20.04 -15.84 -37.46
N VAL A 125 -20.78 -14.77 -37.25
CA VAL A 125 -21.21 -13.88 -38.34
C VAL A 125 -19.95 -13.21 -38.91
N PRO A 126 -19.65 -13.33 -40.21
CA PRO A 126 -18.49 -12.66 -40.80
C PRO A 126 -18.64 -11.14 -40.70
N ASP A 127 -17.64 -10.51 -40.09
CA ASP A 127 -17.54 -9.08 -39.81
C ASP A 127 -17.13 -8.27 -41.06
N PHE A 128 -17.83 -8.46 -42.19
CA PHE A 128 -17.52 -7.78 -43.45
C PHE A 128 -18.42 -6.57 -43.76
N ASP A 129 -19.45 -6.30 -42.96
CA ASP A 129 -20.45 -5.25 -43.24
C ASP A 129 -20.33 -3.99 -42.35
N LEU A 130 -19.26 -3.85 -41.56
CA LEU A 130 -19.10 -2.74 -40.58
C LEU A 130 -18.00 -1.72 -40.89
N ILE A 131 -17.59 -1.55 -42.15
CA ILE A 131 -16.69 -0.45 -42.55
C ILE A 131 -17.42 0.51 -43.50
N PRO A 132 -17.87 1.69 -43.03
CA PRO A 132 -18.21 2.81 -43.90
C PRO A 132 -16.91 3.43 -44.47
N PHE A 133 -16.88 3.63 -45.78
CA PHE A 133 -15.83 4.42 -46.47
C PHE A 133 -15.93 5.91 -46.12
#